data_AF-A0A1B6K030-F1
#
_entry.id   AF-A0A1B6K030-F1
#
_cell.length_a   1.000
_cell.length_b   1.000
_cell.length_c   1.000
_cell.angle_alpha   90.00
_cell.angle_beta   90.00
_cell.angle_gamma   90.00
#
_symmetry.space_group_name_H-M   'P 1'
#
loop_
_entity.id
_entity.type
_entity.pdbx_description
1 polymer ?
#
loop_
_entity_poly.entity_id
_entity_poly.type
_entity_poly.pdbx_seq_one_letter_code
_entity_poly.pdbx_strand_id
1 'polypeptide(L)'
;TARRLAEFLGDQMVKDAGLACKFIISRKPDGAPVTERAIPLAIFQAEPSVKKHYLRKWLKDNSINDVDIRQVLDWNYYIERLGGAIQKIITIPAAMQGLSNPVPRVHHPDWLHKKMLEKNDTLKQRRINELFSAAPKPKP
;
A
#
# COMPACT_ATOMS: atom_id res chain seq x y z
N THR A 1 12.01 -11.59 -8.02
CA THR A 1 11.28 -12.56 -8.86
C THR A 1 12.19 -13.36 -9.79
N ALA A 2 12.99 -12.74 -10.65
CA ALA A 2 13.84 -13.45 -11.62
C ALA A 2 14.74 -14.53 -10.99
N ARG A 3 15.41 -14.23 -9.86
CA ARG A 3 16.18 -15.23 -9.09
C ARG A 3 15.36 -16.45 -8.69
N ARG A 4 14.12 -16.25 -8.21
CA ARG A 4 13.21 -17.34 -7.82
C ARG A 4 12.72 -18.13 -9.04
N LEU A 5 12.52 -17.47 -10.18
CA LEU A 5 12.20 -18.15 -11.44
C LEU A 5 13.36 -19.02 -11.91
N ALA A 6 14.60 -18.53 -11.84
CA ALA A 6 15.81 -19.29 -12.18
C ALA A 6 15.99 -20.50 -11.26
N GLU A 7 15.83 -20.30 -9.95
CA GLU A 7 15.87 -21.39 -8.96
C GLU A 7 14.80 -22.47 -9.22
N PHE A 8 13.65 -22.11 -9.77
CA PHE A 8 12.49 -22.99 -9.97
C PHE A 8 12.46 -23.67 -11.34
N LEU A 9 12.73 -22.93 -12.43
CA LEU A 9 12.65 -23.40 -13.81
C LEU A 9 14.03 -23.75 -14.40
N GLY A 10 15.10 -23.51 -13.66
CA GLY A 10 16.48 -23.62 -14.13
C GLY A 10 16.96 -22.35 -14.83
N ASP A 11 18.28 -22.12 -14.80
CA ASP A 11 18.91 -20.91 -15.35
C ASP A 11 18.67 -20.74 -16.86
N GLN A 12 18.39 -21.83 -17.58
CA GLN A 12 18.20 -21.81 -19.03
C GLN A 12 16.89 -21.11 -19.43
N MET A 13 15.86 -21.13 -18.56
CA MET A 13 14.55 -20.51 -18.82
C MET A 13 14.52 -19.00 -18.53
N VAL A 14 15.59 -18.43 -17.96
CA VAL A 14 15.68 -17.00 -17.61
C VAL A 14 16.61 -16.23 -18.56
N LYS A 15 17.24 -16.92 -19.51
CA LYS A 15 18.17 -16.34 -20.48
C LYS A 15 17.47 -15.71 -21.70
N ASP A 16 16.20 -16.02 -21.93
CA ASP A 16 15.45 -15.45 -23.03
C ASP A 16 15.02 -14.01 -22.69
N ALA A 17 15.50 -13.06 -23.50
CA ALA A 17 15.10 -11.66 -23.42
C ALA A 17 13.60 -11.55 -23.71
N GLY A 18 12.79 -11.23 -22.69
CA GLY A 18 11.34 -11.10 -22.81
C GLY A 18 10.52 -11.88 -21.78
N LEU A 19 11.16 -12.60 -20.84
CA LEU A 19 10.43 -13.28 -19.78
C LEU A 19 9.61 -12.29 -18.93
N ALA A 20 8.30 -12.27 -19.17
CA ALA A 20 7.37 -11.48 -18.37
C ALA A 20 7.34 -12.04 -16.93
N CYS A 21 8.06 -11.38 -16.03
CA CYS A 21 8.10 -11.72 -14.62
C CYS A 21 6.77 -11.39 -13.94
N LYS A 22 5.75 -12.23 -14.12
CA LYS A 22 4.48 -12.16 -13.38
C LYS A 22 4.72 -12.63 -11.94
N PHE A 23 4.36 -11.82 -10.96
CA PHE A 23 4.56 -12.14 -9.55
C PHE A 23 3.41 -11.64 -8.68
N ILE A 24 3.33 -12.22 -7.48
CA ILE A 24 2.49 -11.76 -6.38
C ILE A 24 3.38 -11.39 -5.19
N ILE A 25 2.86 -10.58 -4.27
CA ILE A 25 3.53 -10.27 -3.01
C ILE A 25 2.97 -11.18 -1.92
N SER A 26 3.85 -11.97 -1.30
CA SER A 26 3.48 -12.86 -0.20
C SER A 26 3.50 -12.15 1.14
N ARG A 27 2.63 -12.55 2.08
CA ARG A 27 2.62 -12.01 3.45
C ARG A 27 3.91 -12.39 4.19
N LYS A 28 4.32 -13.65 4.09
CA LYS A 28 5.54 -14.17 4.73
C LYS A 28 6.77 -14.01 3.84
N PRO A 29 7.98 -13.97 4.41
CA PRO A 29 8.27 -13.87 5.85
C PRO A 29 7.93 -12.49 6.43
N ASP A 30 7.37 -12.46 7.63
CA ASP A 30 6.99 -11.22 8.31
C ASP A 30 8.22 -10.34 8.57
N GLY A 31 8.07 -9.02 8.39
CA GLY A 31 9.17 -8.04 8.53
C GLY A 31 10.14 -7.96 7.35
N ALA A 32 10.06 -8.87 6.37
CA ALA A 32 10.92 -8.79 5.18
C ALA A 32 10.45 -7.70 4.19
N PRO A 33 11.39 -7.05 3.48
CA PRO A 33 11.04 -6.03 2.49
C PRO A 33 10.22 -6.62 1.34
N VAL A 34 9.37 -5.80 0.72
CA VAL A 34 8.47 -6.21 -0.38
C VAL A 34 9.22 -6.88 -1.52
N THR A 35 10.44 -6.41 -1.82
CA THR A 35 11.31 -6.95 -2.88
C THR A 35 11.67 -8.43 -2.65
N GLU A 36 11.84 -8.84 -1.39
CA GLU A 36 12.12 -10.22 -0.99
C GLU A 36 10.87 -11.08 -0.89
N ARG A 37 9.67 -10.48 -0.84
CA ARG A 37 8.38 -11.18 -0.77
C ARG A 37 7.72 -11.40 -2.13
N ALA A 38 8.39 -11.05 -3.23
CA ALA A 38 7.88 -11.27 -4.58
C ALA A 38 7.98 -12.74 -5.01
N ILE A 39 6.84 -13.42 -5.16
CA ILE A 39 6.72 -14.84 -5.54
C ILE A 39 6.28 -14.94 -7.01
N PRO A 40 6.99 -15.69 -7.87
CA PRO A 40 6.58 -15.87 -9.26
C PRO A 40 5.25 -16.61 -9.36
N LEU A 41 4.33 -16.15 -10.22
CA LEU A 41 3.01 -16.76 -10.36
C LEU A 41 3.08 -18.21 -10.88
N ALA A 42 4.12 -18.53 -11.65
CA ALA A 42 4.34 -19.86 -12.23
C ALA A 42 4.39 -20.99 -11.19
N ILE A 43 4.77 -20.71 -9.94
CA ILE A 43 4.82 -21.76 -8.89
C ILE A 43 3.45 -22.36 -8.58
N PHE A 44 2.37 -21.61 -8.78
CA PHE A 44 1.01 -22.08 -8.51
C PHE A 44 0.49 -23.03 -9.60
N GLN A 45 1.15 -23.11 -10.75
CA GLN A 45 0.88 -24.06 -11.82
C GLN A 45 1.77 -25.31 -11.76
N ALA A 46 2.77 -25.33 -10.87
CA ALA A 46 3.68 -26.46 -10.70
C ALA A 46 3.01 -27.66 -10.01
N GLU A 47 3.61 -28.84 -10.21
CA GLU A 47 3.36 -30.08 -9.46
C GLU A 47 3.28 -29.82 -7.94
N PRO A 48 2.35 -30.46 -7.19
CA PRO A 48 2.15 -30.18 -5.77
C PRO A 48 3.40 -30.32 -4.91
N SER A 49 4.24 -31.32 -5.18
CA SER A 49 5.50 -31.57 -4.47
C SER A 49 6.52 -30.44 -4.68
N VAL A 50 6.66 -29.99 -5.93
CA VAL A 50 7.55 -28.89 -6.34
C VAL A 50 7.06 -27.57 -5.75
N LYS A 51 5.77 -27.27 -5.90
CA LYS A 51 5.10 -26.10 -5.32
C LYS A 51 5.36 -26.01 -3.81
N LYS A 52 5.12 -27.12 -3.09
CA LYS A 52 5.33 -27.22 -1.64
C LYS A 52 6.79 -26.98 -1.25
N HIS A 53 7.74 -27.59 -1.96
CA HIS A 53 9.17 -27.42 -1.69
C HIS A 53 9.61 -25.95 -1.77
N TYR A 54 9.32 -25.27 -2.88
CA TYR A 54 9.75 -23.88 -3.07
C TYR A 54 8.97 -22.89 -2.21
N LEU A 55 7.66 -23.09 -1.99
CA LEU A 55 6.88 -22.21 -1.12
C LEU A 55 7.39 -22.26 0.33
N ARG A 56 7.73 -23.44 0.87
CA ARG A 56 8.36 -23.55 2.20
C ARG A 56 9.66 -22.76 2.28
N LYS A 57 10.52 -22.92 1.27
CA LYS A 57 11.81 -22.22 1.17
C LYS A 57 11.62 -20.69 1.10
N TRP A 58 10.74 -20.21 0.24
CA TRP A 58 10.59 -18.77 -0.02
C TRP A 58 9.80 -18.03 1.06
N LEU A 59 8.81 -18.69 1.67
CA LEU A 59 8.00 -18.14 2.76
C LEU A 59 8.66 -18.32 4.13
N LYS A 60 9.78 -19.07 4.19
CA LYS A 60 10.49 -19.45 5.42
C LYS A 60 9.57 -20.13 6.44
N ASP A 61 8.71 -21.02 5.96
CA ASP A 61 7.69 -21.67 6.77
C ASP A 61 7.55 -23.15 6.38
N ASN A 62 8.07 -24.03 7.24
CA ASN A 62 8.06 -25.47 7.03
C ASN A 62 6.71 -26.14 7.34
N SER A 63 5.80 -25.44 8.02
CA SER A 63 4.47 -25.96 8.37
C SER A 63 3.51 -26.01 7.18
N ILE A 64 3.86 -25.28 6.11
CA ILE A 64 3.06 -25.16 4.90
C ILE A 64 2.85 -26.53 4.24
N ASN A 65 1.59 -26.90 4.00
CA ASN A 65 1.19 -28.14 3.35
C ASN A 65 0.40 -27.85 2.08
N ASP A 66 -0.92 -28.03 2.11
CA ASP A 66 -1.81 -27.69 1.00
C ASP A 66 -2.06 -26.18 1.03
N VAL A 67 -1.63 -25.49 -0.01
CA VAL A 67 -1.50 -24.02 0.00
C VAL A 67 -2.50 -23.41 -0.97
N ASP A 68 -3.56 -22.84 -0.42
CA ASP A 68 -4.38 -21.88 -1.16
C ASP A 68 -3.55 -20.58 -1.35
N ILE A 69 -3.48 -20.09 -2.58
CA ILE A 69 -2.84 -18.82 -2.91
C ILE A 69 -3.35 -17.67 -2.03
N ARG A 70 -4.62 -17.68 -1.63
CA ARG A 70 -5.22 -16.68 -0.73
C ARG A 70 -4.52 -16.59 0.63
N GLN A 71 -3.92 -17.68 1.09
CA GLN A 71 -3.16 -17.73 2.34
C GLN A 71 -1.72 -17.23 2.18
N VAL A 72 -1.19 -17.26 0.94
CA VAL A 72 0.15 -16.74 0.63
C VAL A 72 0.15 -15.23 0.48
N LEU A 73 -0.92 -14.67 -0.11
CA LEU A 73 -1.01 -13.24 -0.47
C LEU A 73 -0.91 -12.30 0.74
N ASP A 74 -0.17 -11.22 0.58
CA ASP A 74 -0.20 -10.08 1.49
C ASP A 74 -1.41 -9.18 1.17
N TRP A 75 -2.57 -9.51 1.74
CA TRP A 75 -3.78 -8.72 1.54
C TRP A 75 -3.61 -7.27 1.99
N ASN A 76 -2.85 -6.99 3.05
CA ASN A 76 -2.64 -5.62 3.52
C ASN A 76 -1.87 -4.79 2.48
N TYR A 77 -0.83 -5.34 1.88
CA TYR A 77 -0.10 -4.69 0.78
C TYR A 77 -1.02 -4.31 -0.40
N TYR A 78 -1.92 -5.21 -0.81
CA TYR A 78 -2.83 -4.94 -1.92
C TYR A 78 -3.95 -3.97 -1.54
N ILE A 79 -4.49 -4.07 -0.31
CA ILE A 79 -5.50 -3.14 0.21
C ILE A 79 -4.92 -1.73 0.32
N GLU A 80 -3.70 -1.56 0.80
CA GLU A 80 -3.03 -0.27 0.91
C GLU A 80 -2.83 0.38 -0.47
N ARG A 81 -2.34 -0.38 -1.45
CA ARG A 81 -2.16 0.14 -2.81
C ARG A 81 -3.48 0.52 -3.48
N LEU A 82 -4.51 -0.30 -3.31
CA LEU A 82 -5.86 0.02 -3.80
C LEU A 82 -6.42 1.27 -3.08
N GLY A 83 -6.27 1.34 -1.77
CA GLY A 83 -6.66 2.48 -0.95
C GLY A 83 -5.98 3.77 -1.44
N GLY A 84 -4.68 3.74 -1.71
CA GLY A 84 -3.95 4.88 -2.26
C GLY A 84 -4.44 5.30 -3.66
N ALA A 85 -4.85 4.36 -4.51
CA ALA A 85 -5.46 4.69 -5.80
C ALA A 85 -6.85 5.34 -5.61
N ILE A 86 -7.70 4.76 -4.76
CA ILE A 86 -9.02 5.31 -4.41
C ILE A 86 -8.90 6.70 -3.80
N GLN A 87 -7.90 6.93 -2.93
CA GLN A 87 -7.64 8.25 -2.37
C GLN A 87 -7.33 9.28 -3.45
N LYS A 88 -6.36 8.98 -4.32
CA LYS A 88 -5.91 9.91 -5.38
C LYS A 88 -6.99 10.23 -6.40
N ILE A 89 -7.83 9.25 -6.76
CA ILE A 89 -8.80 9.38 -7.84
C ILE A 89 -10.17 9.86 -7.32
N ILE A 90 -10.56 9.44 -6.12
CA ILE A 90 -11.93 9.61 -5.61
C ILE A 90 -11.95 10.48 -4.36
N THR A 91 -11.35 10.03 -3.25
CA THR A 91 -11.64 10.63 -1.94
C THR A 91 -10.97 12.00 -1.76
N ILE A 92 -9.72 12.18 -2.20
CA ILE A 92 -9.02 13.47 -2.11
C ILE A 92 -9.70 14.53 -3.00
N PRO A 93 -9.99 14.27 -4.30
CA PRO A 93 -10.74 15.22 -5.13
C PRO A 93 -12.09 15.60 -4.54
N ALA A 94 -12.86 14.63 -4.04
CA ALA A 94 -14.16 14.90 -3.40
C ALA A 94 -14.00 15.85 -2.20
N ALA A 95 -13.02 15.61 -1.32
CA ALA A 95 -12.75 16.48 -0.18
C ALA A 95 -12.31 17.89 -0.59
N MET A 96 -11.48 18.02 -1.65
CA MET A 96 -11.06 19.32 -2.19
C MET A 96 -12.24 20.11 -2.77
N GLN A 97 -13.25 19.42 -3.29
CA GLN A 97 -14.51 20.00 -3.77
C GLN A 97 -15.53 20.27 -2.65
N GLY A 98 -15.18 19.98 -1.38
CA GLY A 98 -16.07 20.18 -0.24
C GLY A 98 -17.16 19.11 -0.09
N LEU A 99 -17.04 17.98 -0.79
CA LEU A 99 -17.95 16.85 -0.64
C LEU A 99 -17.50 15.94 0.51
N SER A 100 -18.46 15.30 1.18
CA SER A 100 -18.16 14.23 2.14
C SER A 100 -17.48 13.05 1.46
N ASN A 101 -16.65 12.30 2.19
CA ASN A 101 -15.96 11.13 1.65
C ASN A 101 -16.98 10.10 1.10
N PRO A 102 -17.01 9.83 -0.23
CA PRO A 102 -17.95 8.89 -0.82
C PRO A 102 -17.58 7.42 -0.56
N VAL A 103 -16.36 7.14 -0.09
CA VAL A 103 -15.88 5.79 0.23
C VAL A 103 -15.37 5.75 1.69
N PRO A 104 -16.26 5.66 2.70
CA PRO A 104 -15.86 5.75 4.11
C PRO A 104 -14.88 4.67 4.58
N ARG A 105 -14.85 3.51 3.91
CA ARG A 105 -13.89 2.41 4.16
C ARG A 105 -12.44 2.78 3.84
N VAL A 106 -12.23 3.82 3.04
CA VAL A 106 -10.91 4.35 2.70
C VAL A 106 -10.82 5.76 3.28
N HIS A 107 -10.22 5.86 4.46
CA HIS A 107 -10.04 7.13 5.15
C HIS A 107 -9.12 8.07 4.36
N HIS A 108 -9.29 9.37 4.57
CA HIS A 108 -8.35 10.35 4.05
C HIS A 108 -6.99 10.21 4.76
N PRO A 109 -5.89 10.62 4.10
CA PRO A 109 -4.62 10.79 4.78
C PRO A 109 -4.73 11.77 5.96
N ASP A 110 -3.94 11.57 7.01
CA ASP A 110 -4.00 12.34 8.26
C ASP A 110 -3.90 13.85 8.03
N TRP A 111 -3.01 14.28 7.14
CA TRP A 111 -2.83 15.70 6.80
C TRP A 111 -4.11 16.33 6.22
N LEU A 112 -4.87 15.57 5.42
CA LEU A 112 -6.10 16.05 4.79
C LEU A 112 -7.24 16.03 5.79
N HIS A 113 -7.32 14.96 6.60
CA HIS A 113 -8.32 14.85 7.66
C HIS A 113 -8.19 16.01 8.67
N LYS A 114 -6.95 16.31 9.11
CA LYS A 114 -6.65 17.46 9.98
C LYS A 114 -7.10 18.78 9.36
N LYS A 115 -6.77 19.01 8.08
CA LYS A 115 -7.17 20.23 7.36
C LYS A 115 -8.69 20.38 7.25
N MET A 116 -9.42 19.28 7.08
CA MET A 116 -10.89 19.29 7.05
C MET A 116 -11.47 19.64 8.42
N LEU A 117 -10.91 19.07 9.51
CA LEU A 117 -11.33 19.39 10.88
C LEU A 117 -11.10 20.88 11.18
N GLU A 118 -9.93 21.43 10.87
CA GLU A 118 -9.62 22.86 11.06
C GLU A 118 -10.56 23.78 10.27
N LYS A 119 -10.98 23.37 9.07
CA LYS A 119 -11.92 24.16 8.25
C LYS A 119 -13.32 24.20 8.88
N ASN A 120 -13.77 23.07 9.42
CA ASN A 120 -15.09 22.87 10.02
C ASN A 120 -15.15 23.31 11.50
N ASP A 121 -14.00 23.59 12.13
CA ASP A 121 -13.94 24.07 13.49
C ASP A 121 -14.66 25.42 13.63
N THR A 122 -15.57 25.50 14.60
CA THR A 122 -16.31 26.72 14.94
C THR A 122 -15.43 27.70 15.72
N LEU A 123 -14.42 27.20 16.43
CA LEU A 123 -13.50 27.98 17.24
C LEU A 123 -12.18 28.19 16.50
N LYS A 124 -12.10 29.27 15.73
CA LYS A 124 -10.88 29.60 14.98
C LYS A 124 -9.99 30.56 15.78
N GLN A 125 -8.73 30.18 15.96
CA GLN A 125 -7.72 31.08 16.53
C GLN A 125 -7.53 32.29 15.59
N ARG A 126 -7.80 33.49 16.09
CA ARG A 126 -7.58 34.74 15.35
C ARG A 126 -6.08 35.06 15.30
N ARG A 127 -5.63 35.69 14.22
CA ARG A 127 -4.23 36.15 14.16
C ARG A 127 -4.02 37.27 15.18
N ILE A 128 -2.86 37.30 15.82
CA ILE A 128 -2.53 38.36 16.80
C ILE A 128 -2.69 39.76 16.19
N ASN A 129 -2.32 39.91 14.91
CA ASN A 129 -2.44 41.18 14.20
C ASN A 129 -3.90 41.60 13.92
N GLU A 130 -4.86 40.69 14.05
CA GLU A 130 -6.30 40.98 13.97
C GLU A 130 -6.89 41.33 15.34
N LEU A 131 -6.15 41.09 16.43
CA LEU A 131 -6.57 41.43 17.79
C LEU A 131 -6.22 42.88 18.17
N PHE A 132 -5.24 43.48 17.51
CA PHE A 132 -4.74 44.80 17.84
C PHE A 132 -5.03 45.82 16.73
N SER A 133 -5.65 46.94 17.11
CA SER A 133 -5.81 48.12 16.26
C SER A 133 -4.85 49.23 16.68
N ALA A 134 -4.36 50.02 15.73
CA ALA A 134 -3.51 51.17 16.03
C ALA A 134 -4.25 52.16 16.95
N ALA A 135 -3.61 52.55 18.05
CA ALA A 135 -4.15 53.58 18.94
C ALA A 135 -4.22 54.93 18.19
N PRO A 136 -5.25 55.75 18.43
CA PRO A 136 -5.34 57.09 17.85
C PRO A 136 -4.13 57.91 18.30
N LYS A 137 -3.54 58.68 17.37
CA LYS A 137 -2.44 59.58 17.70
C LYS A 137 -2.92 60.62 18.73
N PRO A 138 -2.15 60.89 19.79
CA PRO A 138 -2.48 61.96 20.74
C PRO A 138 -2.62 63.28 19.97
N LYS A 139 -3.67 64.04 20.27
CA LYS A 139 -3.85 65.38 19.72
C LYS A 139 -2.73 66.29 20.25
N PRO A 140 -2.21 67.20 19.40
CA PRO A 140 -1.18 68.16 19.81
C PRO A 140 -1.67 69.06 20.95
#